data_AF-A0A4Q3JGA4-F1
#
_entry.id   AF-A0A4Q3JGA4-F1
#
_cell.length_a   1.000
_cell.length_b   1.000
_cell.length_c   1.000
_cell.angle_alpha   90.00
_cell.angle_beta   90.00
_cell.angle_gamma   90.00
#
_symmetry.space_group_name_H-M   'P 1'
#
loop_
_entity.id
_entity.type
_entity.pdbx_description
1 polymer ?
#
loop_
_entity_poly.entity_id
_entity_poly.type
_entity_poly.pdbx_seq_one_letter_code
_entity_poly.pdbx_strand_id
1 'polypeptide(L)' 'MTKINDAVVLVTGANRGLGRALVQASLEAGARRVYAAARDPRTLA' A
#
# COMPACT_ATOMS: atom_id res chain seq x y z
N MET A 1 -16.95 6.25 -9.03
CA MET A 1 -16.03 5.12 -8.85
C MET A 1 -14.63 5.69 -8.64
N THR A 2 -14.02 5.47 -7.48
CA THR A 2 -12.69 5.99 -7.16
C THR A 2 -11.66 5.25 -8.01
N LYS A 3 -10.90 5.97 -8.84
CA LYS A 3 -9.85 5.37 -9.68
C LYS A 3 -8.55 5.30 -8.88
N ILE A 4 -7.96 4.10 -8.81
CA ILE A 4 -6.65 3.88 -8.17
C ILE A 4 -5.50 4.13 -9.17
N ASN A 5 -5.76 3.98 -10.47
CA ASN A 5 -4.77 4.25 -11.51
C ASN A 5 -4.22 5.69 -11.42
N ASP A 6 -2.90 5.83 -11.41
CA ASP A 6 -2.12 7.06 -11.23
C ASP A 6 -2.30 7.76 -9.86
N ALA A 7 -2.95 7.11 -8.88
CA ALA A 7 -3.16 7.68 -7.55
C ALA A 7 -1.96 7.53 -6.62
N VAL A 8 -1.91 8.36 -5.56
CA VAL A 8 -0.99 8.19 -4.43
C VAL A 8 -1.76 7.61 -3.26
N VAL A 9 -1.35 6.45 -2.77
CA VAL A 9 -2.04 5.68 -1.71
C VAL A 9 -1.17 5.60 -0.46
N LEU A 10 -1.77 5.82 0.72
CA LEU A 10 -1.14 5.56 2.02
C LEU A 10 -1.78 4.33 2.65
N VAL A 11 -0.97 3.32 2.98
CA VAL A 11 -1.42 2.12 3.69
C VAL A 11 -0.72 2.05 5.04
N THR A 12 -1.49 2.07 6.13
CA THR A 12 -0.97 1.87 7.50
C THR A 12 -1.10 0.41 7.91
N GLY A 13 -0.23 -0.08 8.78
CA GLY A 13 -0.17 -1.50 9.14
C GLY A 13 0.25 -2.39 7.97
N ALA A 14 1.04 -1.84 7.03
CA ALA A 14 1.41 -2.48 5.77
C ALA A 14 2.33 -3.72 5.94
N ASN A 15 2.83 -3.97 7.14
CA ASN A 15 3.79 -5.04 7.43
C ASN A 15 3.19 -6.46 7.51
N ARG A 16 1.87 -6.62 7.50
CA ARG A 16 1.22 -7.94 7.63
C ARG A 16 -0.21 -7.97 7.10
N GLY A 17 -0.74 -9.19 6.94
CA GLY A 17 -2.16 -9.46 6.67
C GLY A 17 -2.73 -8.59 5.52
N LEU A 18 -3.88 -7.98 5.77
CA LEU A 18 -4.56 -7.12 4.80
C LEU A 18 -3.73 -5.90 4.40
N GLY A 19 -2.98 -5.28 5.32
CA GLY A 19 -2.16 -4.11 4.97
C GLY A 19 -1.14 -4.44 3.88
N ARG A 20 -0.47 -5.59 4.00
CA ARG A 20 0.45 -6.08 2.96
C ARG A 20 -0.28 -6.35 1.64
N ALA A 21 -1.43 -7.02 1.68
CA ALA A 21 -2.22 -7.33 0.50
C ALA A 21 -2.71 -6.05 -0.22
N LEU A 22 -3.13 -5.03 0.53
CA LEU A 22 -3.58 -3.75 -0.01
C LEU A 22 -2.45 -2.98 -0.71
N VAL A 23 -1.23 -3.03 -0.19
CA VAL A 23 -0.07 -2.45 -0.87
C VAL A 23 0.13 -3.10 -2.24
N GLN A 24 0.15 -4.44 -2.29
CA GLN A 24 0.33 -5.18 -3.54
C GLN A 24 -0.81 -4.90 -4.52
N ALA A 25 -2.06 -5.03 -4.08
CA ALA A 25 -3.23 -4.77 -4.91
C ALA A 25 -3.29 -3.32 -5.43
N SER A 26 -2.84 -2.34 -4.64
CA SER A 26 -2.79 -0.93 -5.09
C SER A 26 -1.76 -0.72 -6.19
N LEU A 27 -0.59 -1.34 -6.08
CA LEU A 27 0.44 -1.31 -7.11
C LEU A 27 -0.03 -2.01 -8.39
N GLU A 28 -0.62 -3.20 -8.26
CA GLU A 28 -1.19 -3.96 -9.38
C GLU A 28 -2.33 -3.19 -10.08
N ALA A 29 -3.12 -2.43 -9.33
CA ALA A 29 -4.18 -1.58 -9.86
C ALA A 29 -3.68 -0.28 -10.52
N GLY A 30 -2.36 -0.05 -10.58
CA GLY A 30 -1.75 1.08 -11.28
C GLY A 30 -1.60 2.34 -10.44
N ALA A 31 -1.57 2.25 -9.10
CA ALA A 31 -1.24 3.40 -8.28
C ALA A 31 0.13 3.97 -8.67
N ARG A 32 0.23 5.29 -8.85
CA ARG A 32 1.49 5.99 -9.13
C ARG A 32 2.51 5.79 -8.01
N ARG A 33 2.03 5.75 -6.76
CA ARG A 33 2.88 5.58 -5.58
C ARG A 33 2.09 5.01 -4.43
N VAL A 34 2.70 4.09 -3.69
CA VAL A 34 2.15 3.58 -2.43
C VAL A 34 3.14 3.84 -1.31
N TYR A 35 2.72 4.59 -0.28
CA TYR A 35 3.46 4.73 0.96
C TYR A 35 3.01 3.64 1.93
N ALA A 36 3.89 2.70 2.20
CA ALA A 36 3.68 1.65 3.19
C ALA A 36 4.18 2.15 4.56
N ALA A 37 3.29 2.19 5.55
CA ALA A 37 3.61 2.61 6.91
C ALA A 37 3.39 1.46 7.91
N ALA A 38 4.35 1.29 8.81
CA ALA A 38 4.29 0.39 9.95
C ALA A 38 4.93 1.06 11.18
N ARG A 39 4.59 0.59 12.38
CA ARG A 39 5.17 1.10 13.63
C ARG A 39 6.70 0.97 13.65
N ASP A 40 7.19 -0.16 13.16
CA ASP A 40 8.61 -0.37 12.90
C ASP A 40 8.80 -0.54 11.38
N PRO A 41 9.38 0.47 10.68
CA PRO A 41 9.61 0.39 9.24
C PRO A 41 10.47 -0.79 8.81
N ARG A 42 11.32 -1.33 9.71
CA ARG A 42 12.16 -2.51 9.43
C ARG A 42 11.36 -3.80 9.26
N THR A 43 10.07 -3.77 9.59
CA THR A 43 9.16 -4.93 9.43
C THR A 43 8.44 -4.95 8.08
N LEU A 44 8.64 -3.94 7.23
CA LEU A 44 8.14 -3.94 5.86
C LEU A 44 9.04 -4.85 5.00
N ALA A 45 8.41 -5.62 4.10
CA ALA A 45 9.06 -6.56 3.19
C ALA A 45 9.01 -6.06 1.74
#